data_AF-A0A0S8H4Z6-F1
#
_entry.id   AF-A0A0S8H4Z6-F1
#
_cell.length_a   1.000
_cell.length_b   1.000
_cell.length_c   1.000
_cell.angle_alpha   90.00
_cell.angle_beta   90.00
_cell.angle_gamma   90.00
#
_symmetry.space_group_name_H-M   'P 1'
#
loop_
_entity.id
_entity.type
_entity.pdbx_description
1 polymer ?
#
loop_
_entity_poly.entity_id
_entity_poly.type
_entity_poly.pdbx_seq_one_letter_code
_entity_poly.pdbx_strand_id
1 'polypeptide(L)'
;PYTVARRDVLGPTSRPVVGREVDTVSHDEIIAMCRQLTAAVSSDGCLPANATTPGGRVGLGQFALLAGRCYLAEARYEKYQRMRVLDSPRYPEEALKLDAWAQRSLGEHWPYPLDFSCEKIAEHMRLQTWTLKPAWLRPPRGRMCGEARVSL
;
A
#
# COMPACT_ATOMS: atom_id res chain seq x y z
N PRO A 1 -8.99 -13.78 9.21
CA PRO A 1 -8.30 -12.47 9.35
C PRO A 1 -7.94 -12.11 10.80
N TYR A 2 -8.85 -12.28 11.77
CA TYR A 2 -8.65 -11.88 13.16
C TYR A 2 -7.61 -12.69 13.94
N THR A 3 -7.21 -13.86 13.43
CA THR A 3 -6.20 -14.76 14.01
C THR A 3 -4.77 -14.42 13.58
N VAL A 4 -4.59 -13.52 12.60
CA VAL A 4 -3.26 -13.11 12.14
C VAL A 4 -2.79 -11.93 12.99
N ALA A 5 -1.67 -12.11 13.69
CA ALA A 5 -1.06 -11.05 14.49
C ALA A 5 -0.82 -9.80 13.64
N ARG A 6 -1.22 -8.63 14.16
CA ARG A 6 -0.93 -7.35 13.51
C ARG A 6 0.58 -7.15 13.52
N ARG A 7 1.12 -6.74 12.37
CA ARG A 7 2.49 -6.26 12.24
C ARG A 7 2.45 -4.77 11.97
N ASP A 8 3.31 -4.02 12.65
CA ASP A 8 3.52 -2.62 12.35
C ASP A 8 4.61 -2.55 11.26
N VAL A 9 4.17 -2.23 10.04
CA VAL A 9 4.98 -2.32 8.82
C VAL A 9 4.84 -1.00 8.06
N LEU A 10 5.93 -0.49 7.51
CA LEU A 10 5.89 0.68 6.64
C LEU A 10 5.44 0.31 5.22
N GLY A 11 4.83 1.26 4.53
CA GLY A 11 4.53 1.14 3.11
C GLY A 11 5.81 1.05 2.28
N PRO A 12 5.68 0.78 0.97
CA PRO A 12 6.83 0.70 0.09
C PRO A 12 7.68 1.97 0.08
N THR A 13 8.98 1.80 -0.11
CA THR A 13 9.94 2.90 -0.22
C THR A 13 10.17 3.34 -1.68
N SER A 14 9.63 2.60 -2.64
CA SER A 14 9.70 2.88 -4.07
C SER A 14 8.34 2.69 -4.73
N ARG A 15 8.18 3.25 -5.94
CA ARG A 15 6.91 3.23 -6.67
C ARG A 15 6.57 1.81 -7.17
N PRO A 16 5.37 1.28 -6.86
CA PRO A 16 4.86 0.08 -7.53
C PRO A 16 4.71 0.28 -9.03
N VAL A 17 4.90 -0.80 -9.80
CA VAL A 17 4.57 -0.83 -11.23
C VAL A 17 3.08 -0.65 -11.41
N VAL A 18 2.70 0.06 -12.48
CA VAL A 18 1.30 0.37 -12.81
C VAL A 18 0.86 -0.45 -14.02
N GLY A 19 1.71 -0.49 -15.03
CA GLY A 19 1.50 -1.34 -16.19
C GLY A 19 1.59 -2.81 -15.81
N ARG A 20 0.81 -3.63 -16.51
CA ARG A 20 0.90 -5.07 -16.42
C ARG A 20 2.16 -5.55 -17.16
N GLU A 21 3.18 -5.94 -16.42
CA GLU A 21 4.36 -6.61 -16.98
C GLU A 21 4.12 -8.11 -17.18
N VAL A 22 3.18 -8.69 -16.42
CA VAL A 22 2.84 -10.12 -16.43
C VAL A 22 1.35 -10.29 -16.65
N ASP A 23 0.93 -11.02 -17.69
CA ASP A 23 -0.49 -11.22 -17.98
C ASP A 23 -1.18 -12.21 -17.04
N THR A 24 -0.50 -13.31 -16.71
CA THR A 24 -1.06 -14.37 -15.85
C THR A 24 -0.01 -14.98 -14.95
N VAL A 25 -0.42 -15.36 -13.74
CA VAL A 25 0.42 -16.05 -12.74
C VAL A 25 -0.21 -17.37 -12.33
N SER A 26 0.60 -18.38 -12.11
CA SER A 26 0.23 -19.69 -11.57
C SER A 26 0.03 -19.64 -10.05
N HIS A 27 -0.56 -20.70 -9.50
CA HIS A 27 -0.72 -20.85 -8.05
C HIS A 27 0.63 -20.80 -7.30
N ASP A 28 1.65 -21.50 -7.82
CA ASP A 28 2.98 -21.54 -7.20
C ASP A 28 3.67 -20.17 -7.23
N GLU A 29 3.50 -19.41 -8.31
CA GLU A 29 4.00 -18.03 -8.39
C GLU A 29 3.32 -17.13 -7.36
N ILE A 30 2.01 -17.31 -7.12
CA ILE A 30 1.30 -16.55 -6.09
C ILE A 30 1.82 -16.88 -4.69
N ILE A 31 2.05 -18.15 -4.38
CA ILE A 31 2.66 -18.57 -3.10
C ILE A 31 4.08 -17.97 -2.98
N ALA A 32 4.87 -18.00 -4.05
CA ALA A 32 6.20 -17.43 -4.06
C ALA A 32 6.17 -15.91 -3.80
N MET A 33 5.23 -15.18 -4.40
CA MET A 33 5.04 -13.75 -4.13
C MET A 33 4.63 -13.49 -2.67
N CYS A 34 3.74 -14.28 -2.08
CA CYS A 34 3.39 -14.19 -0.66
C CYS A 34 4.62 -14.36 0.26
N ARG A 35 5.50 -15.33 -0.08
CA ARG A 35 6.76 -15.56 0.64
C ARG A 35 7.71 -14.38 0.50
N GLN A 36 7.87 -13.83 -0.70
CA GLN A 36 8.70 -12.65 -0.96
C GLN A 36 8.23 -11.45 -0.12
N LEU A 37 6.93 -11.16 -0.10
CA LEU A 37 6.39 -10.07 0.71
C LEU A 37 6.63 -10.28 2.20
N THR A 38 6.40 -11.51 2.68
CA THR A 38 6.60 -11.83 4.09
C THR A 38 8.07 -11.70 4.49
N ALA A 39 8.99 -12.18 3.63
CA ALA A 39 10.42 -12.09 3.84
C ALA A 39 10.90 -10.63 3.87
N ALA A 40 10.47 -9.80 2.90
CA ALA A 40 10.82 -8.38 2.83
C ALA A 40 10.32 -7.61 4.08
N VAL A 41 9.10 -7.88 4.53
CA VAL A 41 8.58 -7.29 5.77
C VAL A 41 9.41 -7.70 6.98
N SER A 42 9.85 -8.96 7.03
CA SER A 42 10.66 -9.48 8.13
C SER A 42 12.10 -8.96 8.13
N SER A 43 12.69 -8.68 6.97
CA SER A 43 14.06 -8.16 6.87
C SER A 43 14.13 -6.63 6.97
N ASP A 44 13.23 -5.94 6.27
CA ASP A 44 13.36 -4.50 6.01
C ASP A 44 12.33 -3.66 6.78
N GLY A 45 11.36 -4.31 7.45
CA GLY A 45 10.26 -3.64 8.15
C GLY A 45 9.28 -2.89 7.23
N CYS A 46 9.42 -3.06 5.90
CA CYS A 46 8.66 -2.36 4.88
C CYS A 46 7.98 -3.35 3.92
N LEU A 47 6.85 -2.98 3.35
CA LEU A 47 6.30 -3.69 2.19
C LEU A 47 7.19 -3.47 0.97
N PRO A 48 7.46 -4.50 0.16
CA PRO A 48 8.10 -4.29 -1.13
C PRO A 48 7.11 -3.60 -2.09
N ALA A 49 7.63 -2.72 -2.96
CA ALA A 49 6.80 -2.07 -3.98
C ALA A 49 6.21 -3.05 -5.00
N ASN A 50 6.95 -4.13 -5.26
CA ASN A 50 6.62 -5.13 -6.26
C ASN A 50 7.03 -6.52 -5.77
N ALA A 51 6.27 -7.54 -6.14
CA ALA A 51 6.73 -8.92 -6.13
C ALA A 51 7.32 -9.29 -7.49
N THR A 52 8.24 -10.25 -7.52
CA THR A 52 8.93 -10.68 -8.75
C THR A 52 8.48 -12.08 -9.15
N THR A 53 8.20 -12.27 -10.43
CA THR A 53 7.97 -13.57 -11.06
C THR A 53 8.94 -13.77 -12.22
N PRO A 54 9.07 -14.98 -12.80
CA PRO A 54 9.88 -15.20 -14.00
C PRO A 54 9.47 -14.33 -15.19
N GLY A 55 8.20 -13.92 -15.26
CA GLY A 55 7.66 -13.11 -16.36
C GLY A 55 7.79 -11.60 -16.19
N GLY A 56 8.17 -11.11 -14.99
CA GLY A 56 8.24 -9.68 -14.70
C GLY A 56 7.79 -9.34 -13.29
N ARG A 57 7.44 -8.07 -13.07
CA ARG A 57 7.02 -7.59 -11.75
C ARG A 57 5.51 -7.52 -11.63
N VAL A 58 5.02 -7.78 -10.42
CA VAL A 58 3.63 -7.59 -10.03
C VAL A 58 3.60 -6.50 -8.97
N GLY A 59 2.95 -5.38 -9.28
CA GLY A 59 2.83 -4.25 -8.37
C GLY A 59 1.94 -4.57 -7.17
N LEU A 60 2.15 -3.87 -6.06
CA LEU A 60 1.46 -4.15 -4.80
C LEU A 60 -0.08 -4.15 -4.92
N GLY A 61 -0.66 -3.23 -5.70
CA GLY A 61 -2.10 -3.21 -5.97
C GLY A 61 -2.59 -4.38 -6.83
N GLN A 62 -1.81 -4.76 -7.85
CA GLN A 62 -2.10 -5.94 -8.67
C GLN A 62 -2.04 -7.21 -7.81
N PHE A 63 -1.04 -7.32 -6.93
CA PHE A 63 -0.90 -8.42 -5.99
C PHE A 63 -2.06 -8.48 -4.99
N ALA A 64 -2.48 -7.34 -4.43
CA ALA A 64 -3.62 -7.29 -3.50
C ALA A 64 -4.91 -7.83 -4.15
N LEU A 65 -5.16 -7.47 -5.41
CA LEU A 65 -6.30 -8.00 -6.19
C LEU A 65 -6.16 -9.50 -6.46
N LEU A 66 -4.95 -9.98 -6.81
CA LEU A 66 -4.69 -11.42 -7.00
C LEU A 66 -4.92 -12.20 -5.71
N ALA A 67 -4.38 -11.73 -4.59
CA ALA A 67 -4.54 -12.38 -3.28
C ALA A 67 -6.01 -12.44 -2.86
N GLY A 68 -6.77 -11.35 -3.07
CA GLY A 68 -8.21 -11.32 -2.81
C GLY A 68 -8.98 -12.33 -3.66
N ARG A 69 -8.65 -12.44 -4.96
CA ARG A 69 -9.27 -13.43 -5.86
C ARG A 69 -8.89 -14.86 -5.49
N CYS A 70 -7.65 -15.10 -5.08
CA CYS A 70 -7.22 -16.41 -4.58
C CYS A 70 -7.99 -16.81 -3.33
N TYR A 71 -8.14 -15.89 -2.38
CA TYR A 71 -8.91 -16.13 -1.18
C TYR A 71 -10.39 -16.45 -1.48
N LEU A 72 -11.00 -15.72 -2.41
CA LEU A 72 -12.38 -15.98 -2.83
C LEU A 72 -12.54 -17.31 -3.57
N ALA A 73 -11.60 -17.66 -4.44
CA ALA A 73 -11.60 -18.95 -5.14
C ALA A 73 -11.49 -20.10 -4.13
N GLU A 74 -10.58 -19.99 -3.17
CA GLU A 74 -10.40 -20.99 -2.10
C GLU A 74 -11.66 -21.13 -1.23
N ALA A 75 -12.27 -20.00 -0.82
CA ALA A 75 -13.50 -20.00 -0.03
C ALA A 75 -14.70 -20.64 -0.76
N ARG A 76 -14.65 -20.71 -2.09
CA ARG A 76 -15.67 -21.33 -2.95
C ARG A 76 -15.27 -22.73 -3.45
N TYR A 77 -14.11 -23.24 -3.03
CA TYR A 77 -13.53 -24.49 -3.54
C TYR A 77 -13.32 -24.50 -5.06
N GLU A 78 -13.10 -23.34 -5.66
CA GLU A 78 -12.82 -23.17 -7.08
C GLU A 78 -11.34 -23.48 -7.38
N LYS A 79 -11.07 -24.41 -8.29
CA LYS A 79 -9.71 -24.71 -8.74
C LYS A 79 -9.32 -23.78 -9.89
N TYR A 80 -8.13 -23.21 -9.81
CA TYR A 80 -7.53 -22.42 -10.90
C TYR A 80 -6.09 -22.88 -11.15
N GLN A 81 -5.69 -22.95 -12.42
CA GLN A 81 -4.27 -23.18 -12.77
C GLN A 81 -3.50 -21.87 -12.89
N ARG A 82 -4.14 -20.85 -13.49
CA ARG A 82 -3.56 -19.52 -13.68
C ARG A 82 -4.60 -18.44 -13.36
N MET A 83 -4.15 -17.36 -12.76
CA MET A 83 -4.93 -16.15 -12.55
C MET A 83 -4.42 -15.03 -13.43
N ARG A 84 -5.34 -14.33 -14.08
CA ARG A 84 -5.03 -13.09 -14.82
C ARG A 84 -4.68 -11.98 -13.84
N VAL A 85 -3.55 -11.31 -14.09
CA VAL A 85 -3.18 -10.08 -13.39
C VAL A 85 -4.04 -8.94 -13.97
N LEU A 86 -4.69 -8.19 -13.09
CA LEU A 86 -5.54 -7.07 -13.47
C LEU A 86 -4.77 -5.77 -13.33
N ASP A 87 -5.11 -4.79 -14.16
CA ASP A 87 -4.63 -3.43 -13.99
C ASP A 87 -5.14 -2.88 -12.65
N SER A 88 -4.28 -2.13 -11.97
CA SER A 88 -4.55 -1.61 -10.64
C SER A 88 -3.92 -0.23 -10.52
N PRO A 89 -4.59 0.75 -9.86
CA PRO A 89 -3.95 2.02 -9.57
C PRO A 89 -2.69 1.82 -8.71
N ARG A 90 -1.70 2.71 -8.86
CA ARG A 90 -0.44 2.65 -8.10
C ARG A 90 -0.66 2.75 -6.59
N TYR A 91 -1.66 3.52 -6.20
CA TYR A 91 -1.96 3.85 -4.82
C TYR A 91 -3.44 3.58 -4.52
N PRO A 92 -3.79 3.26 -3.27
CA PRO A 92 -5.16 3.35 -2.77
C PRO A 92 -5.75 4.75 -3.00
N GLU A 93 -7.09 4.85 -3.05
CA GLU A 93 -7.78 6.12 -3.26
C GLU A 93 -7.47 7.15 -2.16
N GLU A 94 -7.24 6.68 -0.94
CA GLU A 94 -6.86 7.49 0.23
C GLU A 94 -5.59 8.31 -0.01
N ALA A 95 -4.71 7.84 -0.89
CA ALA A 95 -3.50 8.56 -1.28
C ALA A 95 -3.81 9.90 -1.94
N LEU A 96 -4.92 10.01 -2.68
CA LEU A 96 -5.34 11.26 -3.33
C LEU A 96 -5.76 12.32 -2.29
N LYS A 97 -6.49 11.90 -1.25
CA LYS A 97 -6.91 12.79 -0.16
C LYS A 97 -5.71 13.32 0.62
N LEU A 98 -4.74 12.44 0.84
CA LEU A 98 -3.54 12.72 1.59
C LEU A 98 -2.56 13.62 0.80
N ASP A 99 -2.51 13.44 -0.52
CA ASP A 99 -1.78 14.34 -1.45
C ASP A 99 -2.39 15.75 -1.45
N ALA A 100 -3.72 15.87 -1.56
CA ALA A 100 -4.42 17.16 -1.50
C ALA A 100 -4.22 17.87 -0.14
N TRP A 101 -4.14 17.12 0.95
CA TRP A 101 -3.80 17.66 2.27
C TRP A 101 -2.35 18.15 2.32
N ALA A 102 -1.40 17.38 1.78
CA ALA A 102 0.02 17.72 1.79
C ALA A 102 0.29 19.02 1.02
N GLN A 103 -0.29 19.16 -0.18
CA GLN A 103 -0.14 20.37 -0.99
C GLN A 103 -0.65 21.62 -0.28
N ARG A 104 -1.83 21.53 0.35
CA ARG A 104 -2.44 22.65 1.10
C ARG A 104 -1.64 22.99 2.36
N SER A 105 -1.33 21.98 3.17
CA SER A 105 -0.82 22.20 4.53
C SER A 105 0.68 22.47 4.56
N LEU A 106 1.46 21.84 3.67
CA LEU A 106 2.90 22.06 3.60
C LEU A 106 3.24 23.26 2.72
N GLY A 107 2.46 23.49 1.65
CA GLY A 107 2.67 24.60 0.73
C GLY A 107 2.40 25.98 1.35
N GLU A 108 1.45 26.07 2.30
CA GLU A 108 1.02 27.36 2.87
C GLU A 108 1.70 27.73 4.20
N HIS A 109 2.34 26.79 4.92
CA HIS A 109 2.65 26.96 6.35
C HIS A 109 4.11 26.74 6.79
N TRP A 110 5.10 26.69 5.88
CA TRP A 110 6.48 26.37 6.29
C TRP A 110 7.55 27.40 5.87
N PRO A 111 8.51 27.75 6.75
CA PRO A 111 9.68 28.57 6.40
C PRO A 111 10.73 27.75 5.64
N TYR A 112 10.32 27.01 4.60
CA TYR A 112 11.28 26.31 3.75
C TYR A 112 11.87 27.27 2.70
N PRO A 113 13.10 26.98 2.22
CA PRO A 113 13.68 27.67 1.08
C PRO A 113 12.75 27.68 -0.14
N LEU A 114 12.86 28.70 -1.00
CA LEU A 114 12.01 28.85 -2.20
C LEU A 114 12.15 27.70 -3.21
N ASP A 115 13.26 26.97 -3.18
CA ASP A 115 13.55 25.79 -4.01
C ASP A 115 13.10 24.47 -3.37
N PHE A 116 12.48 24.53 -2.18
CA PHE A 116 11.98 23.34 -1.50
C PHE A 116 10.76 22.76 -2.22
N SER A 117 10.90 21.52 -2.70
CA SER A 117 9.80 20.76 -3.30
C SER A 117 9.18 19.79 -2.31
N CYS A 118 7.86 19.93 -2.10
CA CYS A 118 7.07 18.99 -1.29
C CYS A 118 6.80 17.66 -2.01
N GLU A 119 7.21 17.49 -3.26
CA GLU A 119 6.86 16.32 -4.09
C GLU A 119 7.34 15.00 -3.50
N LYS A 120 8.57 14.97 -2.96
CA LYS A 120 9.12 13.76 -2.34
C LYS A 120 8.39 13.40 -1.05
N ILE A 121 8.01 14.40 -0.25
CA ILE A 121 7.23 14.18 0.97
C ILE A 121 5.85 13.62 0.58
N ALA A 122 5.17 14.27 -0.35
CA ALA A 122 3.89 13.82 -0.87
C ALA A 122 3.98 12.41 -1.48
N GLU A 123 5.07 12.08 -2.18
CA GLU A 123 5.33 10.72 -2.66
C GLU A 123 5.45 9.69 -1.52
N HIS A 124 6.30 9.93 -0.54
CA HIS A 124 6.45 9.00 0.60
C HIS A 124 5.15 8.85 1.37
N MET A 125 4.44 9.94 1.57
CA MET A 125 3.12 9.98 2.18
C MET A 125 2.10 9.10 1.42
N ARG A 126 2.04 9.20 0.09
CA ARG A 126 1.20 8.32 -0.75
C ARG A 126 1.63 6.87 -0.64
N LEU A 127 2.93 6.57 -0.60
CA LEU A 127 3.40 5.20 -0.48
C LEU A 127 3.03 4.56 0.85
N GLN A 128 3.01 5.32 1.95
CA GLN A 128 2.61 4.80 3.26
C GLN A 128 1.14 4.39 3.33
N THR A 129 0.29 4.84 2.41
CA THR A 129 -1.14 4.46 2.40
C THR A 129 -1.38 2.96 2.23
N TRP A 130 -0.42 2.20 1.71
CA TRP A 130 -0.49 0.74 1.61
C TRP A 130 -0.48 0.02 2.97
N THR A 131 0.13 0.60 4.00
CA THR A 131 0.16 0.03 5.36
C THR A 131 -0.57 0.86 6.38
N LEU A 132 -1.20 1.97 5.95
CA LEU A 132 -2.26 2.61 6.69
C LEU A 132 -3.48 1.66 6.72
N LYS A 133 -3.37 0.53 7.44
CA LYS A 133 -4.52 -0.05 8.14
C LYS A 133 -5.20 1.15 8.78
N PRO A 134 -6.52 1.38 8.60
CA PRO A 134 -7.08 2.68 8.82
C PRO A 134 -6.63 3.13 10.20
N ALA A 135 -5.78 4.16 10.25
CA ALA A 135 -5.57 4.92 11.46
C ALA A 135 -6.96 5.40 11.96
N TRP A 136 -7.99 5.36 11.11
CA TRP A 136 -9.39 5.57 11.41
C TRP A 136 -10.04 4.49 12.29
N LEU A 137 -9.52 3.25 12.33
CA LEU A 137 -10.04 2.23 13.26
C LEU A 137 -9.62 2.51 14.71
N ARG A 138 -8.52 3.24 14.91
CA ARG A 138 -8.06 3.78 16.21
C ARG A 138 -7.20 5.03 15.97
N PRO A 139 -7.82 6.21 15.76
CA PRO A 139 -7.04 7.43 15.60
C PRO A 139 -6.22 7.66 16.87
N PRO A 140 -5.00 8.21 16.78
CA PRO A 140 -4.20 8.52 17.97
C PRO A 140 -5.05 9.34 18.94
N ARG A 141 -5.43 8.73 20.07
CA ARG A 141 -6.18 9.39 21.16
C ARG A 141 -5.25 10.22 22.04
N GLY A 142 -4.22 10.82 21.44
CA GLY A 142 -3.41 11.82 22.12
C GLY A 142 -4.20 13.12 22.22
N ARG A 143 -4.02 13.90 23.28
CA ARG A 143 -4.43 15.30 23.27
C ARG A 143 -3.74 15.97 22.07
N MET A 144 -4.51 16.36 21.07
CA MET A 144 -4.05 17.33 20.08
C MET A 144 -3.61 18.55 20.88
N CYS A 145 -2.32 18.91 20.79
CA CYS A 145 -1.82 20.13 21.41
C CYS A 145 -2.49 21.30 20.68
N GLY A 146 -3.58 21.85 21.23
CA GLY A 146 -4.15 23.13 20.76
C GLY A 146 -5.59 23.14 20.24
N GLU A 147 -6.42 22.10 20.38
CA GLU A 147 -7.82 22.21 19.91
C GLU A 147 -8.75 22.82 20.97
N ALA A 148 -9.14 24.07 20.72
CA ALA A 148 -10.32 24.70 21.28
C ALA A 148 -11.57 23.90 20.85
N ARG A 149 -12.47 23.67 21.81
CA ARG A 149 -13.72 22.94 21.64
C ARG A 149 -14.58 23.61 20.56
N VAL A 150 -14.79 22.94 19.44
CA VAL A 150 -15.98 23.17 18.61
C VAL A 150 -17.01 22.14 19.05
N SER A 151 -17.97 22.62 19.85
CA SER A 151 -19.15 21.85 20.24
C SER A 151 -20.15 21.84 19.09
N LEU A 152 -20.63 20.66 18.70
CA LEU A 152 -21.91 20.51 17.99
C LEU A 152 -23.07 20.64 19.00
#